data_AF-A0A8D0L9S5-F1
#
_entry.id   AF-A0A8D0L9S5-F1
#
_cell.length_a   1.000
_cell.length_b   1.000
_cell.length_c   1.000
_cell.angle_alpha   90.00
_cell.angle_beta   90.00
_cell.angle_gamma   90.00
#
_symmetry.space_group_name_H-M   'P 1'
#
loop_
_entity.id
_entity.type
_entity.pdbx_description
1 polymer ?
#
loop_
_entity_poly.entity_id
_entity_poly.type
_entity_poly.pdbx_seq_one_letter_code
_entity_poly.pdbx_strand_id
1 'polypeptide(L)'
;MVGHHWLLWLPIMVWGSAGHSAGSGLASCMFMLLPGAPATIMFVRRPGPCLLWFSSPGWVGPPPFCFILFLTTDVNECTNENGDCEDQCCNTIGSYYCRCPAGQKLGEDGKSCKDIDECVVLNGSCQQRCVNTQGSFSCECEMGYRLHADERTCIMIDPCASGNGGCSHICQNERGFAKCECHPGHYLSADKKSCGDIDECAEVTARCAYHCVNTLGSFSCVCNPGFELGADGKQCYRIEMEIVNSCESNNGGCSHHCEHSTNGPHCSCNRGYLIDLDGKTCIDLDECEIGEACCSQFCINYVGGYECSCKAGFQLSVDGCGCDALDDDELEEEEVEIARFPDLRFRRPPQLLHYTALRGELTLVHKVVCLDNTFGHDCSLDCEDCMNGGKCNSETSGCFCPPGWTGIICNESEYSTVLTTFRKAPEPFFITL
;
A
#
# COMPACT_ATOMS: atom_id res chain seq x y z
N MET A 1 -13.01 40.79 -48.23
CA MET A 1 -13.70 41.95 -47.61
C MET A 1 -15.18 41.84 -47.96
N VAL A 2 -16.00 41.36 -47.02
CA VAL A 2 -17.46 41.54 -46.79
C VAL A 2 -17.68 40.57 -45.61
N GLY A 3 -18.11 40.93 -44.40
CA GLY A 3 -19.09 41.93 -43.98
C GLY A 3 -20.16 41.17 -43.20
N HIS A 4 -19.86 40.83 -41.94
CA HIS A 4 -20.79 40.23 -40.98
C HIS A 4 -21.83 41.25 -40.54
N HIS A 5 -23.11 40.86 -40.49
CA HIS A 5 -24.07 41.47 -39.57
C HIS A 5 -24.92 40.40 -38.88
N TRP A 6 -24.85 40.46 -37.57
CA TRP A 6 -25.65 39.77 -36.56
C TRP A 6 -27.07 40.34 -36.51
N LEU A 7 -28.05 39.54 -36.06
CA LEU A 7 -29.12 40.01 -35.19
C LEU A 7 -29.75 38.84 -34.41
N LEU A 8 -29.85 39.06 -33.10
CA LEU A 8 -30.38 38.16 -32.08
C LEU A 8 -31.92 38.19 -32.02
N TRP A 9 -32.43 37.01 -31.65
CA TRP A 9 -33.62 36.62 -30.88
C TRP A 9 -34.37 37.68 -30.05
N LEU A 10 -35.72 37.60 -30.02
CA LEU A 10 -36.55 37.12 -28.87
C LEU A 10 -38.07 37.17 -29.19
N PRO A 11 -38.98 36.57 -28.37
CA PRO A 11 -39.93 35.54 -28.82
C PRO A 11 -41.41 35.92 -28.66
N ILE A 12 -42.33 35.13 -29.25
CA ILE A 12 -43.72 35.06 -28.76
C ILE A 12 -44.16 33.60 -28.72
N MET A 13 -44.52 33.17 -27.51
CA MET A 13 -45.14 31.88 -27.17
C MET A 13 -46.49 31.72 -27.85
N VAL A 14 -46.79 30.51 -28.34
CA VAL A 14 -48.15 30.05 -28.60
C VAL A 14 -48.54 29.09 -27.49
N TRP A 15 -49.60 29.43 -26.77
CA TRP A 15 -50.32 28.54 -25.86
C TRP A 15 -51.26 27.64 -26.68
N GLY A 16 -51.23 26.33 -26.41
CA GLY A 16 -52.39 25.45 -26.60
C GLY A 16 -53.50 25.86 -25.60
N SER A 17 -54.75 25.39 -25.65
CA SER A 17 -55.33 24.18 -26.20
C SER A 17 -56.87 24.23 -25.92
N ALA A 18 -57.59 23.21 -26.42
CA ALA A 18 -59.02 22.88 -26.21
C ALA A 18 -60.03 23.66 -27.06
N GLY A 19 -61.03 23.05 -27.71
CA GLY A 19 -61.49 21.66 -27.78
C GLY A 19 -62.85 21.61 -28.50
N HIS A 20 -63.30 20.39 -28.82
CA HIS A 20 -64.66 20.00 -29.25
C HIS A 20 -65.05 20.10 -30.75
N SER A 21 -64.90 18.94 -31.40
CA SER A 21 -65.94 18.11 -32.04
C SER A 21 -66.91 18.68 -33.09
N ALA A 22 -66.92 17.90 -34.19
CA ALA A 22 -68.05 17.50 -35.04
C ALA A 22 -68.38 18.37 -36.26
N GLY A 23 -68.38 17.71 -37.43
CA GLY A 23 -69.21 18.11 -38.58
C GLY A 23 -68.47 18.18 -39.91
N SER A 24 -68.59 17.10 -40.69
CA SER A 24 -68.86 17.09 -42.15
C SER A 24 -68.19 18.15 -43.04
N GLY A 25 -67.36 17.65 -43.97
CA GLY A 25 -66.60 18.47 -44.90
C GLY A 25 -67.41 19.24 -45.95
N LEU A 26 -66.72 20.19 -46.55
CA LEU A 26 -66.79 20.62 -47.95
C LEU A 26 -65.47 21.35 -48.24
N ALA A 27 -64.68 20.82 -49.17
CA ALA A 27 -63.47 21.47 -49.65
C ALA A 27 -63.86 22.66 -50.53
N SER A 28 -63.74 23.88 -50.00
CA SER A 28 -63.71 25.10 -50.82
C SER A 28 -62.26 25.51 -51.02
N CYS A 29 -61.77 25.38 -52.26
CA CYS A 29 -60.55 26.05 -52.71
C CYS A 29 -60.80 27.55 -52.74
N MET A 30 -60.36 28.26 -51.70
CA MET A 30 -60.33 29.72 -51.67
C MET A 30 -59.01 30.20 -52.29
N PHE A 31 -59.07 30.68 -53.53
CA PHE A 31 -57.97 31.46 -54.13
C PHE A 31 -57.88 32.81 -53.40
N MET A 32 -56.81 33.01 -52.61
CA MET A 32 -56.39 34.35 -52.22
C MET A 32 -55.54 34.95 -53.35
N LEU A 33 -56.09 35.95 -54.04
CA LEU A 33 -55.32 36.85 -54.88
C LEU A 33 -54.68 37.91 -53.97
N LEU A 34 -53.35 37.94 -53.90
CA LEU A 34 -52.59 39.11 -53.46
C LEU A 34 -52.21 39.94 -54.70
N PRO A 35 -52.33 41.28 -54.66
CA PRO A 35 -52.07 42.13 -55.82
C PRO A 35 -50.58 42.48 -55.93
N GLY A 36 -50.01 42.25 -57.12
CA GLY A 36 -48.82 42.98 -57.60
C GLY A 36 -47.51 42.19 -57.66
N ALA A 37 -47.28 41.48 -58.78
CA ALA A 37 -46.00 41.41 -59.54
C ALA A 37 -46.10 40.32 -60.65
N PRO A 38 -45.37 40.46 -61.78
CA PRO A 38 -45.75 39.88 -63.07
C PRO A 38 -45.33 38.41 -63.22
N ALA A 39 -46.26 37.56 -63.65
CA ALA A 39 -45.98 36.17 -64.02
C ALA A 39 -45.64 36.07 -65.51
N THR A 40 -44.39 35.72 -65.81
CA THR A 40 -43.94 35.26 -67.13
C THR A 40 -44.47 33.84 -67.35
N ILE A 41 -45.35 33.66 -68.34
CA ILE A 41 -45.90 32.36 -68.72
C ILE A 41 -44.93 31.68 -69.71
N MET A 42 -44.27 30.61 -69.28
CA MET A 42 -43.59 29.67 -70.18
C MET A 42 -44.62 28.67 -70.76
N PHE A 43 -44.76 28.67 -72.07
CA PHE A 43 -45.50 27.67 -72.84
C PHE A 43 -44.69 26.36 -72.95
N VAL A 44 -45.31 25.23 -72.64
CA VAL A 44 -44.91 23.93 -73.21
C VAL A 44 -46.12 23.29 -73.88
N ARG A 45 -45.98 23.08 -75.20
CA ARG A 45 -46.90 22.46 -76.14
C ARG A 45 -47.20 20.99 -75.80
N ARG A 46 -48.44 20.54 -76.03
CA ARG A 46 -48.76 19.32 -76.81
C ARG A 46 -50.10 19.46 -77.54
N PRO A 47 -50.32 18.71 -78.65
CA PRO A 47 -51.09 19.16 -79.81
C PRO A 47 -52.49 18.52 -79.90
N GLY A 48 -53.46 19.25 -80.45
CA GLY A 48 -54.80 18.78 -80.82
C GLY A 48 -55.53 19.86 -81.62
N PRO A 49 -56.36 19.51 -82.63
CA PRO A 49 -56.37 20.20 -83.91
C PRO A 49 -57.20 21.48 -83.94
N CYS A 50 -56.69 22.44 -84.73
CA CYS A 50 -57.40 23.62 -85.19
C CYS A 50 -58.67 23.23 -85.94
N LEU A 51 -59.84 23.63 -85.43
CA LEU A 51 -61.04 23.79 -86.25
C LEU A 51 -61.19 25.29 -86.53
N LEU A 52 -60.73 25.68 -87.71
CA LEU A 52 -61.05 26.95 -88.35
C LEU A 52 -62.57 27.01 -88.57
N TRP A 53 -63.25 28.00 -87.99
CA TRP A 53 -64.57 28.39 -88.44
C TRP A 53 -64.46 29.72 -89.20
N PHE A 54 -64.74 29.65 -90.51
CA PHE A 54 -65.03 30.82 -91.32
C PHE A 54 -66.37 31.40 -90.87
N SER A 55 -66.36 32.62 -90.36
CA SER A 55 -67.57 33.43 -90.26
C SER A 55 -67.90 34.01 -91.63
N SER A 56 -69.05 33.64 -92.20
CA SER A 56 -69.79 34.49 -93.13
C SER A 56 -71.23 34.63 -92.61
N PRO A 57 -71.84 35.81 -92.71
CA PRO A 57 -72.87 36.24 -91.78
C PRO A 57 -74.28 35.99 -92.30
N GLY A 58 -75.18 35.74 -91.34
CA GLY A 58 -76.61 35.69 -91.57
C GLY A 58 -77.13 34.30 -91.28
N TRP A 59 -77.82 34.15 -90.15
CA TRP A 59 -79.14 33.54 -90.06
C TRP A 59 -79.61 33.68 -88.60
N VAL A 60 -80.76 34.33 -88.44
CA VAL A 60 -81.39 34.70 -87.17
C VAL A 60 -82.63 33.82 -87.02
N GLY A 61 -82.73 33.10 -85.90
CA GLY A 61 -83.96 32.43 -85.46
C GLY A 61 -83.88 30.89 -85.47
N PRO A 62 -84.30 30.20 -84.39
CA PRO A 62 -84.26 28.74 -84.31
C PRO A 62 -85.53 28.14 -84.94
N PRO A 63 -85.40 27.06 -85.73
CA PRO A 63 -86.25 25.91 -85.46
C PRO A 63 -85.53 24.57 -85.76
N PRO A 64 -86.20 23.43 -85.61
CA PRO A 64 -86.28 22.62 -84.42
C PRO A 64 -85.45 21.36 -84.64
N PHE A 65 -84.12 21.45 -84.50
CA PHE A 65 -83.31 20.25 -84.44
C PHE A 65 -83.18 19.83 -82.98
N CYS A 66 -84.11 18.93 -82.64
CA CYS A 66 -84.01 17.94 -81.59
C CYS A 66 -82.62 17.25 -81.67
N PHE A 67 -81.58 17.93 -81.18
CA PHE A 67 -80.41 17.24 -80.67
C PHE A 67 -80.84 16.71 -79.32
N ILE A 68 -81.09 15.42 -79.31
CA ILE A 68 -81.24 14.60 -78.11
C ILE A 68 -79.97 14.83 -77.29
N LEU A 69 -79.97 15.86 -76.45
CA LEU A 69 -79.19 15.89 -75.22
C LEU A 69 -79.83 14.80 -74.38
N PHE A 70 -79.38 13.57 -74.61
CA PHE A 70 -79.54 12.53 -73.63
C PHE A 70 -79.05 13.16 -72.31
N LEU A 71 -79.98 13.34 -71.39
CA LEU A 71 -79.68 13.14 -69.99
C LEU A 71 -79.34 11.64 -69.88
N THR A 72 -78.16 11.24 -70.35
CA THR A 72 -77.66 9.89 -70.06
C THR A 72 -77.52 9.88 -68.56
N THR A 73 -78.39 9.14 -67.88
CA THR A 73 -78.13 8.79 -66.48
C THR A 73 -76.79 8.09 -66.49
N ASP A 74 -75.84 8.67 -65.77
CA ASP A 74 -74.52 8.11 -65.59
C ASP A 74 -74.62 6.66 -65.11
N VAL A 75 -73.92 5.75 -65.78
CA VAL A 75 -73.86 4.34 -65.38
C VAL A 75 -72.76 4.25 -64.34
N ASN A 76 -73.10 3.99 -63.08
CA ASN A 76 -72.07 3.84 -62.05
C ASN A 76 -71.36 2.49 -62.19
N GLU A 77 -70.21 2.48 -62.87
CA GLU A 77 -69.45 1.25 -63.13
C GLU A 77 -68.89 0.61 -61.85
N CYS A 78 -68.75 1.39 -60.76
CA CYS A 78 -68.28 0.88 -59.47
C CYS A 78 -69.28 -0.06 -58.77
N THR A 79 -70.55 -0.06 -59.19
CA THR A 79 -71.56 -0.95 -58.63
C THR A 79 -71.39 -2.40 -59.08
N ASN A 80 -70.63 -2.65 -60.14
CA ASN A 80 -70.37 -3.98 -60.67
C ASN A 80 -68.92 -4.36 -60.42
N GLU A 81 -68.67 -5.39 -59.59
CA GLU A 81 -67.33 -5.91 -59.27
C GLU A 81 -66.29 -4.81 -58.96
N ASN A 82 -66.70 -3.73 -58.27
CA ASN A 82 -65.84 -2.58 -57.96
C ASN A 82 -65.19 -1.93 -59.20
N GLY A 83 -65.86 -1.94 -60.36
CA GLY A 83 -65.29 -1.44 -61.62
C GLY A 83 -64.04 -2.19 -62.07
N ASP A 84 -63.81 -3.41 -61.59
CA ASP A 84 -62.59 -4.20 -61.80
C ASP A 84 -61.33 -3.50 -61.24
N CYS A 85 -61.50 -2.55 -60.30
CA CYS A 85 -60.42 -1.92 -59.56
C CYS A 85 -59.92 -2.85 -58.45
N GLU A 86 -58.58 -2.91 -58.26
CA GLU A 86 -57.98 -3.72 -57.19
C GLU A 86 -58.40 -3.25 -55.77
N ASP A 87 -58.50 -1.93 -55.56
CA ASP A 87 -58.84 -1.34 -54.25
C ASP A 87 -60.12 -0.48 -54.30
N GLN A 88 -60.05 0.79 -54.71
CA GLN A 88 -61.21 1.70 -54.66
C GLN A 88 -61.62 2.20 -56.06
N CYS A 89 -62.87 1.97 -56.45
CA CYS A 89 -63.47 2.58 -57.63
C CYS A 89 -64.12 3.94 -57.33
N CYS A 90 -63.83 4.93 -58.17
CA CYS A 90 -64.39 6.28 -58.12
C CYS A 90 -65.20 6.56 -59.38
N ASN A 91 -66.53 6.64 -59.23
CA ASN A 91 -67.43 6.94 -60.33
C ASN A 91 -67.39 8.43 -60.69
N THR A 92 -67.42 8.76 -61.98
CA THR A 92 -67.46 10.13 -62.51
C THR A 92 -68.51 10.22 -63.61
N ILE A 93 -68.97 11.42 -63.95
CA ILE A 93 -70.00 11.55 -64.98
C ILE A 93 -69.42 11.15 -66.35
N GLY A 94 -69.87 10.02 -66.90
CA GLY A 94 -69.45 9.48 -68.19
C GLY A 94 -68.20 8.59 -68.17
N SER A 95 -67.66 8.25 -66.99
CA SER A 95 -66.51 7.34 -66.82
C SER A 95 -66.32 6.98 -65.35
N TYR A 96 -65.39 6.08 -65.03
CA TYR A 96 -64.88 5.88 -63.69
C TYR A 96 -63.35 5.89 -63.69
N TYR A 97 -62.73 5.92 -62.51
CA TYR A 97 -61.30 5.68 -62.35
C TYR A 97 -61.02 4.93 -61.06
N CYS A 98 -59.93 4.16 -61.05
CA CYS A 98 -59.48 3.46 -59.86
C CYS A 98 -58.53 4.33 -59.04
N ARG A 99 -58.63 4.23 -57.72
CA ARG A 99 -57.77 4.88 -56.74
C ARG A 99 -57.12 3.82 -55.87
N CYS A 100 -55.83 4.01 -55.63
CA CYS A 100 -55.03 3.13 -54.78
C CYS A 100 -54.91 3.68 -53.36
N PRO A 101 -54.58 2.80 -52.39
CA PRO A 101 -54.22 3.20 -51.03
C PRO A 101 -53.03 4.16 -51.00
N ALA A 102 -52.85 4.86 -49.88
CA ALA A 102 -51.64 5.64 -49.65
C ALA A 102 -50.38 4.75 -49.74
N GLY A 103 -49.31 5.27 -50.34
CA GLY A 103 -48.07 4.51 -50.58
C GLY A 103 -48.07 3.66 -51.84
N GLN A 104 -49.16 3.66 -52.63
CA GLN A 104 -49.24 2.90 -53.88
C GLN A 104 -49.63 3.80 -55.06
N LYS A 105 -49.20 3.43 -56.25
CA LYS A 105 -49.51 4.10 -57.52
C LYS A 105 -50.31 3.18 -58.43
N LEU A 106 -51.16 3.79 -59.25
CA LEU A 106 -51.94 3.06 -60.24
C LEU A 106 -51.01 2.44 -61.30
N GLY A 107 -51.26 1.18 -61.64
CA GLY A 107 -50.56 0.43 -62.66
C GLY A 107 -50.82 0.95 -64.08
N GLU A 108 -50.07 0.43 -65.05
CA GLU A 108 -50.22 0.82 -66.47
C GLU A 108 -51.58 0.42 -67.06
N ASP A 109 -52.25 -0.55 -66.44
CA ASP A 109 -53.60 -1.02 -66.78
C ASP A 109 -54.70 -0.07 -66.27
N GLY A 110 -54.36 0.91 -65.43
CA GLY A 110 -55.32 1.83 -64.83
C GLY A 110 -56.21 1.20 -63.76
N LYS A 111 -55.90 -0.02 -63.30
CA LYS A 111 -56.76 -0.80 -62.37
C LYS A 111 -56.02 -1.45 -61.21
N SER A 112 -54.82 -1.97 -61.46
CA SER A 112 -53.98 -2.59 -60.42
C SER A 112 -53.25 -1.54 -59.61
N CYS A 113 -52.96 -1.82 -58.35
CA CYS A 113 -52.19 -0.97 -57.46
C CYS A 113 -50.78 -1.53 -57.27
N LYS A 114 -49.78 -0.72 -57.67
CA LYS A 114 -48.38 -1.06 -57.53
C LYS A 114 -47.77 -0.24 -56.41
N ASP A 115 -47.02 -0.90 -55.55
CA ASP A 115 -46.30 -0.26 -54.47
C ASP A 115 -45.32 0.83 -54.96
N ILE A 116 -45.20 1.91 -54.21
CA ILE A 116 -44.22 2.96 -54.49
C ILE A 116 -42.95 2.59 -53.74
N ASP A 117 -41.90 2.23 -54.47
CA ASP A 117 -40.60 1.97 -53.85
C ASP A 117 -39.92 3.28 -53.43
N GLU A 118 -40.10 3.69 -52.17
CA GLU A 118 -39.47 4.90 -51.63
C GLU A 118 -37.94 4.77 -51.51
N CYS A 119 -37.40 3.55 -51.52
CA CYS A 119 -35.96 3.32 -51.40
C CYS A 119 -35.20 3.67 -52.68
N VAL A 120 -35.87 3.70 -53.84
CA VAL A 120 -35.27 4.10 -55.12
C VAL A 120 -34.80 5.55 -55.10
N VAL A 121 -35.51 6.43 -54.37
CA VAL A 121 -35.21 7.85 -54.32
C VAL A 121 -34.49 8.17 -53.01
N LEU A 122 -33.22 8.56 -53.11
CA LEU A 122 -32.41 9.00 -51.96
C LEU A 122 -32.44 8.01 -50.78
N ASN A 123 -32.56 6.70 -51.06
CA ASN A 123 -32.63 5.65 -50.04
C ASN A 123 -33.76 5.87 -49.00
N GLY A 124 -34.93 6.38 -49.42
CA GLY A 124 -36.04 6.70 -48.51
C GLY A 124 -35.72 7.80 -47.48
N SER A 125 -34.61 8.52 -47.66
CA SER A 125 -33.97 9.37 -46.63
C SER A 125 -33.59 8.62 -45.35
N CYS A 126 -33.29 7.32 -45.44
CA CYS A 126 -32.67 6.52 -44.39
C CYS A 126 -31.17 6.79 -44.35
N GLN A 127 -30.57 6.88 -43.14
CA GLN A 127 -29.13 7.08 -42.99
C GLN A 127 -28.31 5.90 -43.53
N GLN A 128 -28.78 4.67 -43.34
CA GLN A 128 -28.07 3.44 -43.70
C GLN A 128 -28.85 2.62 -44.72
N ARG A 129 -29.74 1.72 -44.30
CA ARG A 129 -30.46 0.81 -45.20
C ARG A 129 -31.95 1.15 -45.26
N CYS A 130 -32.50 1.31 -46.46
CA CYS A 130 -33.94 1.38 -46.67
C CYS A 130 -34.50 0.00 -47.05
N VAL A 131 -35.68 -0.32 -46.52
CA VAL A 131 -36.44 -1.52 -46.84
C VAL A 131 -37.80 -1.12 -47.30
N ASN A 132 -38.09 -1.37 -48.57
CA ASN A 132 -39.40 -1.11 -49.13
C ASN A 132 -40.40 -2.16 -48.64
N THR A 133 -41.59 -1.73 -48.25
CA THR A 133 -42.65 -2.58 -47.70
C THR A 133 -43.97 -2.25 -48.40
N GLN A 134 -44.96 -3.15 -48.38
CA GLN A 134 -46.22 -2.86 -49.06
C GLN A 134 -46.92 -1.63 -48.43
N GLY A 135 -47.01 -0.54 -49.19
CA GLY A 135 -47.64 0.73 -48.82
C GLY A 135 -46.76 1.68 -48.01
N SER A 136 -45.49 1.35 -47.76
CA SER A 136 -44.56 2.21 -47.00
C SER A 136 -43.11 1.74 -47.11
N PHE A 137 -42.22 2.30 -46.31
CA PHE A 137 -40.86 1.83 -46.16
C PHE A 137 -40.41 1.92 -44.70
N SER A 138 -39.35 1.18 -44.37
CA SER A 138 -38.70 1.27 -43.06
C SER A 138 -37.20 1.43 -43.22
N CYS A 139 -36.58 2.16 -42.29
CA CYS A 139 -35.14 2.25 -42.21
C CYS A 139 -34.59 1.20 -41.26
N GLU A 140 -33.52 0.54 -41.67
CA GLU A 140 -32.77 -0.40 -40.87
C GLU A 140 -31.32 0.04 -40.70
N CYS A 141 -30.76 -0.33 -39.56
CA CYS A 141 -29.39 -0.02 -39.21
C CYS A 141 -28.47 -1.22 -39.39
N GLU A 142 -27.23 -0.95 -39.75
CA GLU A 142 -26.15 -1.92 -39.80
C GLU A 142 -25.86 -2.48 -38.39
N MET A 143 -25.22 -3.65 -38.36
CA MET A 143 -24.82 -4.30 -37.12
C MET A 143 -23.99 -3.34 -36.24
N GLY A 144 -24.34 -3.25 -34.95
CA GLY A 144 -23.69 -2.34 -34.00
C GLY A 144 -24.36 -0.96 -33.88
N TYR A 145 -25.45 -0.72 -34.62
CA TYR A 145 -26.26 0.49 -34.53
C TYR A 145 -27.71 0.16 -34.19
N ARG A 146 -28.41 1.09 -33.57
CA ARG A 146 -29.86 1.02 -33.36
C ARG A 146 -30.55 2.19 -34.03
N LEU A 147 -31.78 1.96 -34.47
CA LEU A 147 -32.62 3.02 -35.04
C LEU A 147 -32.93 4.06 -33.95
N HIS A 148 -32.78 5.32 -34.32
CA HIS A 148 -33.11 6.46 -33.49
C HIS A 148 -34.62 6.72 -33.48
N ALA A 149 -35.09 7.58 -32.58
CA ALA A 149 -36.51 7.88 -32.41
C ALA A 149 -37.16 8.60 -33.60
N ASP A 150 -36.38 9.07 -34.57
CA ASP A 150 -36.86 9.69 -35.81
C ASP A 150 -37.13 8.66 -36.92
N GLU A 151 -36.93 7.37 -36.64
CA GLU A 151 -37.10 6.23 -37.54
C GLU A 151 -36.25 6.31 -38.83
N ARG A 152 -35.21 7.16 -38.84
CA ARG A 152 -34.39 7.44 -40.04
C ARG A 152 -32.90 7.41 -39.77
N THR A 153 -32.48 7.84 -38.60
CA THR A 153 -31.06 7.88 -38.22
C THR A 153 -30.68 6.67 -37.38
N CYS A 154 -29.42 6.27 -37.49
CA CYS A 154 -28.83 5.12 -36.84
C CYS A 154 -27.74 5.61 -35.88
N ILE A 155 -27.92 5.29 -34.61
CA ILE A 155 -26.98 5.66 -33.55
C ILE A 155 -26.18 4.45 -33.11
N MET A 156 -24.87 4.63 -32.96
CA MET A 156 -23.96 3.56 -32.58
C MET A 156 -24.31 3.08 -31.18
N ILE A 157 -24.42 1.77 -31.02
CA ILE A 157 -24.56 1.15 -29.71
C ILE A 157 -23.17 1.18 -29.07
N ASP A 158 -23.08 1.59 -27.81
CA ASP A 158 -21.86 1.38 -27.03
C ASP A 158 -22.01 0.10 -26.20
N PRO A 159 -21.46 -1.03 -26.66
CA PRO A 159 -21.54 -2.29 -25.92
C PRO A 159 -20.67 -2.25 -24.64
N CYS A 160 -19.70 -1.33 -24.53
CA CYS A 160 -18.86 -1.20 -23.33
C CYS A 160 -19.58 -0.43 -22.21
N ALA A 161 -20.58 0.38 -22.53
CA ALA A 161 -21.33 1.18 -21.55
C ALA A 161 -22.14 0.32 -20.55
N SER A 162 -22.42 -0.94 -20.88
CA SER A 162 -23.12 -1.87 -20.00
C SER A 162 -22.28 -3.13 -19.78
N GLY A 163 -22.04 -3.47 -18.50
CA GLY A 163 -21.31 -4.67 -18.12
C GLY A 163 -19.93 -4.83 -18.78
N ASN A 164 -19.26 -3.71 -19.12
CA ASN A 164 -17.96 -3.69 -19.80
C ASN A 164 -17.92 -4.52 -21.11
N GLY A 165 -19.05 -4.66 -21.82
CA GLY A 165 -19.15 -5.54 -23.00
C GLY A 165 -18.96 -7.04 -22.72
N GLY A 166 -18.94 -7.42 -21.45
CA GLY A 166 -18.54 -8.74 -20.97
C GLY A 166 -17.02 -8.99 -21.01
N CYS A 167 -16.20 -7.96 -21.18
CA CYS A 167 -14.74 -8.07 -21.10
C CYS A 167 -14.30 -8.16 -19.64
N SER A 168 -13.32 -9.03 -19.34
CA SER A 168 -12.77 -9.16 -17.99
C SER A 168 -11.95 -7.95 -17.55
N HIS A 169 -11.22 -7.32 -18.46
CA HIS A 169 -10.35 -6.18 -18.19
C HIS A 169 -10.82 -4.93 -18.93
N ILE A 170 -10.32 -4.71 -20.16
CA ILE A 170 -10.55 -3.48 -20.91
C ILE A 170 -11.52 -3.76 -22.05
N CYS A 171 -12.54 -2.91 -22.20
CA CYS A 171 -13.45 -2.93 -23.36
C CYS A 171 -13.22 -1.69 -24.22
N GLN A 172 -13.06 -1.89 -25.52
CA GLN A 172 -13.05 -0.84 -26.52
C GLN A 172 -14.21 -1.02 -27.48
N ASN A 173 -14.95 0.07 -27.72
CA ASN A 173 -16.03 0.07 -28.69
C ASN A 173 -15.47 0.26 -30.10
N GLU A 174 -15.41 -0.81 -30.89
CA GLU A 174 -15.05 -0.76 -32.31
C GLU A 174 -16.33 -0.83 -33.15
N ARG A 175 -16.85 0.34 -33.57
CA ARG A 175 -18.01 0.47 -34.46
C ARG A 175 -19.25 -0.29 -33.99
N GLY A 176 -19.51 -0.30 -32.68
CA GLY A 176 -20.66 -0.98 -32.09
C GLY A 176 -20.40 -2.42 -31.65
N PHE A 177 -19.15 -2.89 -31.75
CA PHE A 177 -18.71 -4.17 -31.22
C PHE A 177 -17.78 -3.99 -30.02
N ALA A 178 -17.94 -4.82 -28.99
CA ALA A 178 -17.02 -4.86 -27.86
C ALA A 178 -15.77 -5.64 -28.24
N LYS A 179 -14.64 -4.94 -28.33
CA LYS A 179 -13.32 -5.54 -28.44
C LYS A 179 -12.66 -5.54 -27.07
N CYS A 180 -12.32 -6.72 -26.57
CA CYS A 180 -11.68 -6.88 -25.27
C CYS A 180 -10.16 -6.89 -25.40
N GLU A 181 -9.50 -6.21 -24.46
CA GLU A 181 -8.05 -6.20 -24.31
C GLU A 181 -7.68 -6.51 -22.86
N CYS A 182 -6.48 -7.07 -22.67
CA CYS A 182 -6.00 -7.47 -21.36
C CYS A 182 -4.93 -6.51 -20.86
N HIS A 183 -4.89 -6.29 -19.54
CA HIS A 183 -3.79 -5.62 -18.87
C HIS A 183 -2.45 -6.34 -19.15
N PRO A 184 -1.30 -5.65 -19.00
CA PRO A 184 0.02 -6.30 -19.06
C PRO A 184 0.10 -7.52 -18.13
N GLY A 185 0.90 -8.52 -18.52
CA GLY A 185 1.02 -9.80 -17.80
C GLY A 185 -0.14 -10.77 -18.02
N HIS A 186 -1.10 -10.44 -18.90
CA HIS A 186 -2.24 -11.30 -19.21
C HIS A 186 -2.40 -11.50 -20.72
N TYR A 187 -3.01 -12.63 -21.11
CA TYR A 187 -3.36 -12.94 -22.49
C TYR A 187 -4.88 -13.03 -22.68
N LEU A 188 -5.34 -12.70 -23.89
CA LEU A 188 -6.76 -12.83 -24.24
C LEU A 188 -7.10 -14.29 -24.51
N SER A 189 -8.07 -14.82 -23.79
CA SER A 189 -8.54 -16.20 -23.91
C SER A 189 -9.26 -16.45 -25.23
N ALA A 190 -9.50 -17.73 -25.56
CA ALA A 190 -10.14 -18.15 -26.80
C ALA A 190 -11.57 -17.59 -26.99
N ASP A 191 -12.25 -17.25 -25.89
CA ASP A 191 -13.58 -16.62 -25.90
C ASP A 191 -13.55 -15.14 -26.31
N LYS A 192 -12.36 -14.56 -26.49
CA LYS A 192 -12.10 -13.15 -26.81
C LYS A 192 -12.66 -12.16 -25.79
N LYS A 193 -12.90 -12.61 -24.54
CA LYS A 193 -13.48 -11.80 -23.47
C LYS A 193 -12.75 -11.95 -22.14
N SER A 194 -12.29 -13.16 -21.84
CA SER A 194 -11.61 -13.47 -20.59
C SER A 194 -10.11 -13.23 -20.71
N CYS A 195 -9.51 -12.71 -19.65
CA CYS A 195 -8.06 -12.51 -19.58
C CYS A 195 -7.46 -13.58 -18.68
N GLY A 196 -6.58 -14.40 -19.25
CA GLY A 196 -5.79 -15.38 -18.51
C GLY A 196 -4.47 -14.77 -18.07
N ASP A 197 -3.97 -15.20 -16.92
CA ASP A 197 -2.65 -14.84 -16.42
C ASP A 197 -1.55 -15.50 -17.25
N ILE A 198 -0.50 -14.76 -17.60
CA ILE A 198 0.67 -15.34 -18.28
C ILE A 198 1.58 -15.90 -17.19
N ASP A 199 1.72 -17.22 -17.13
CA ASP A 199 2.67 -17.84 -16.19
C ASP A 199 4.11 -17.70 -16.70
N GLU A 200 4.81 -16.65 -16.25
CA GLU A 200 6.19 -16.41 -16.67
C GLU A 200 7.18 -17.43 -16.08
N CYS A 201 6.78 -18.17 -15.04
CA CYS A 201 7.58 -19.26 -14.47
C CYS A 201 7.52 -20.51 -15.36
N ALA A 202 6.40 -20.77 -16.03
CA ALA A 202 6.24 -21.87 -16.98
C ALA A 202 6.93 -21.60 -18.33
N GLU A 203 6.89 -20.35 -18.81
CA GLU A 203 7.42 -19.95 -20.12
C GLU A 203 8.95 -19.64 -20.11
N VAL A 204 9.64 -19.84 -18.98
CA VAL A 204 11.10 -19.58 -18.79
C VAL A 204 11.50 -18.11 -19.05
N THR A 205 10.53 -17.20 -19.22
CA THR A 205 10.75 -15.76 -19.40
C THR A 205 11.12 -15.06 -18.09
N ALA A 206 10.69 -15.60 -16.96
CA ALA A 206 11.00 -15.08 -15.64
C ALA A 206 12.52 -15.00 -15.38
N ARG A 207 13.28 -16.05 -15.73
CA ARG A 207 14.76 -16.13 -15.58
C ARG A 207 15.24 -15.79 -14.15
N CYS A 208 14.54 -16.27 -13.12
CA CYS A 208 14.96 -16.13 -11.73
C CYS A 208 16.26 -16.89 -11.46
N ALA A 209 17.13 -16.35 -10.62
CA ALA A 209 18.38 -17.01 -10.24
C ALA A 209 18.19 -18.26 -9.37
N TYR A 210 17.09 -18.34 -8.60
CA TYR A 210 16.80 -19.49 -7.75
C TYR A 210 15.38 -20.03 -7.94
N HIS A 211 14.37 -19.38 -7.37
CA HIS A 211 12.99 -19.87 -7.41
C HIS A 211 12.05 -18.81 -7.96
N CYS A 212 11.14 -19.21 -8.85
CA CYS A 212 10.13 -18.35 -9.44
C CYS A 212 8.76 -18.69 -8.84
N VAL A 213 8.01 -17.65 -8.47
CA VAL A 213 6.64 -17.75 -7.98
C VAL A 213 5.75 -16.92 -8.90
N ASN A 214 4.83 -17.59 -9.59
CA ASN A 214 3.88 -16.92 -10.47
C ASN A 214 2.82 -16.18 -9.64
N THR A 215 2.44 -14.99 -10.07
CA THR A 215 1.44 -14.14 -9.42
C THR A 215 0.48 -13.57 -10.46
N LEU A 216 -0.70 -13.09 -10.06
CA LEU A 216 -1.64 -12.56 -11.07
C LEU A 216 -1.08 -11.28 -11.72
N GLY A 217 -0.82 -11.35 -13.02
CA GLY A 217 -0.29 -10.30 -13.87
C GLY A 217 1.24 -10.12 -13.81
N SER A 218 1.96 -10.97 -13.09
CA SER A 218 3.41 -10.88 -12.95
C SER A 218 4.02 -12.11 -12.28
N PHE A 219 5.30 -12.05 -11.94
CA PHE A 219 5.97 -13.08 -11.16
C PHE A 219 6.91 -12.43 -10.14
N SER A 220 7.30 -13.21 -9.14
CA SER A 220 8.32 -12.82 -8.18
C SER A 220 9.40 -13.88 -8.07
N CYS A 221 10.65 -13.44 -7.96
CA CYS A 221 11.77 -14.33 -7.70
C CYS A 221 12.06 -14.36 -6.21
N VAL A 222 12.29 -15.56 -5.68
CA VAL A 222 12.65 -15.79 -4.28
C VAL A 222 14.06 -16.34 -4.23
N CYS A 223 14.84 -15.88 -3.25
CA CYS A 223 16.22 -16.31 -3.03
C CYS A 223 16.32 -17.37 -1.93
N ASN A 224 17.38 -18.16 -1.98
CA ASN A 224 17.74 -19.06 -0.89
C ASN A 224 18.04 -18.28 0.41
N PRO A 225 17.85 -18.90 1.59
CA PRO A 225 18.27 -18.29 2.85
C PRO A 225 19.72 -17.81 2.83
N GLY A 226 19.99 -16.61 3.35
CA GLY A 226 21.31 -15.96 3.31
C GLY A 226 21.62 -15.19 2.03
N PHE A 227 20.64 -15.05 1.13
CA PHE A 227 20.74 -14.23 -0.08
C PHE A 227 19.59 -13.23 -0.15
N GLU A 228 19.86 -12.04 -0.68
CA GLU A 228 18.88 -10.99 -0.95
C GLU A 228 18.63 -10.85 -2.45
N LEU A 229 17.41 -10.41 -2.80
CA LEU A 229 17.02 -10.19 -4.18
C LEU A 229 17.61 -8.87 -4.68
N GLY A 230 18.28 -8.94 -5.82
CA GLY A 230 18.88 -7.79 -6.49
C GLY A 230 17.87 -6.73 -6.93
N ALA A 231 18.38 -5.55 -7.27
CA ALA A 231 17.58 -4.45 -7.81
C ALA A 231 16.88 -4.79 -9.14
N ASP A 232 17.37 -5.80 -9.86
CA ASP A 232 16.73 -6.33 -11.07
C ASP A 232 15.54 -7.26 -10.79
N GLY A 233 15.30 -7.58 -9.51
CA GLY A 233 14.23 -8.47 -9.06
C GLY A 233 14.42 -9.93 -9.47
N LYS A 234 15.61 -10.32 -9.95
CA LYS A 234 15.85 -11.66 -10.53
C LYS A 234 17.11 -12.34 -10.00
N GLN A 235 18.18 -11.58 -9.78
CA GLN A 235 19.44 -12.10 -9.27
C GLN A 235 19.43 -12.17 -7.75
N CYS A 236 20.13 -13.16 -7.19
CA CYS A 236 20.29 -13.31 -5.76
C CYS A 236 21.74 -13.02 -5.38
N TYR A 237 21.94 -12.09 -4.45
CA TYR A 237 23.25 -11.72 -3.93
C TYR A 237 23.38 -12.23 -2.51
N ARG A 238 24.57 -12.71 -2.14
CA ARG A 238 24.80 -13.15 -0.77
C ARG A 238 24.65 -11.94 0.14
N ILE A 239 23.89 -12.10 1.22
CA ILE A 239 23.89 -11.12 2.30
C ILE A 239 25.27 -11.21 2.93
N GLU A 240 26.17 -10.29 2.57
CA GLU A 240 27.40 -10.10 3.33
C GLU A 240 26.95 -9.66 4.72
N MET A 241 26.91 -10.60 5.67
CA MET A 241 26.86 -10.23 7.07
C MET A 241 28.11 -9.40 7.29
N GLU A 242 27.93 -8.09 7.45
CA GLU A 242 29.00 -7.24 7.93
C GLU A 242 29.56 -7.93 9.18
N ILE A 243 30.85 -8.25 9.11
CA ILE A 243 31.58 -8.78 10.24
C ILE A 243 31.69 -7.61 11.22
N VAL A 244 30.63 -7.39 12.01
CA VAL A 244 30.65 -6.43 13.10
C VAL A 244 31.67 -6.97 14.08
N ASN A 245 32.72 -6.19 14.32
CA ASN A 245 33.77 -6.59 15.23
C ASN A 245 33.14 -6.79 16.62
N SER A 246 33.06 -8.05 17.04
CA SER A 246 32.44 -8.49 18.30
C SER A 246 33.07 -7.88 19.55
N CYS A 247 34.24 -7.25 19.44
CA CYS A 247 34.92 -6.57 20.54
C CYS A 247 34.62 -5.06 20.63
N GLU A 248 33.97 -4.46 19.62
CA GLU A 248 33.70 -3.00 19.60
C GLU A 248 32.75 -2.55 20.70
N SER A 249 31.79 -3.41 21.05
CA SER A 249 30.83 -3.13 22.12
C SER A 249 31.27 -3.79 23.42
N ASN A 250 31.54 -2.96 24.44
CA ASN A 250 31.88 -3.41 25.79
C ASN A 250 32.95 -4.52 25.84
N ASN A 251 33.98 -4.44 24.99
CA ASN A 251 35.04 -5.45 24.86
C ASN A 251 34.50 -6.88 24.60
N GLY A 252 33.37 -7.03 23.92
CA GLY A 252 32.69 -8.32 23.72
C GLY A 252 32.11 -8.94 25.00
N GLY A 253 32.13 -8.20 26.10
CA GLY A 253 31.85 -8.69 27.45
C GLY A 253 33.04 -9.42 28.10
N CYS A 254 34.24 -9.39 27.51
CA CYS A 254 35.44 -9.99 28.10
C CYS A 254 35.98 -9.11 29.24
N SER A 255 36.35 -9.73 30.36
CA SER A 255 36.93 -9.02 31.51
C SER A 255 38.31 -8.44 31.24
N HIS A 256 39.14 -9.12 30.43
CA HIS A 256 40.48 -8.67 30.08
C HIS A 256 40.63 -8.45 28.57
N HIS A 257 41.02 -9.48 27.81
CA HIS A 257 41.30 -9.34 26.39
C HIS A 257 40.17 -9.92 25.55
N CYS A 258 39.83 -9.25 24.45
CA CYS A 258 38.88 -9.71 23.45
C CYS A 258 39.57 -9.78 22.09
N GLU A 259 39.40 -10.91 21.40
CA GLU A 259 39.76 -11.08 20.00
C GLU A 259 38.49 -11.34 19.18
N HIS A 260 38.41 -10.70 18.02
CA HIS A 260 37.27 -10.85 17.14
C HIS A 260 37.28 -12.23 16.46
N SER A 261 36.14 -12.94 16.51
CA SER A 261 35.96 -14.22 15.83
C SER A 261 34.58 -14.31 15.15
N THR A 262 34.50 -15.16 14.12
CA THR A 262 33.26 -15.40 13.35
C THR A 262 32.16 -16.06 14.18
N ASN A 263 32.51 -16.63 15.33
CA ASN A 263 31.57 -17.26 16.27
C ASN A 263 31.27 -16.39 17.51
N GLY A 264 31.63 -15.10 17.49
CA GLY A 264 31.48 -14.17 18.61
C GLY A 264 32.83 -13.76 19.23
N PRO A 265 32.83 -12.99 20.33
CA PRO A 265 34.06 -12.52 20.97
C PRO A 265 34.82 -13.68 21.64
N HIS A 266 36.12 -13.80 21.36
CA HIS A 266 37.01 -14.75 22.01
C HIS A 266 37.76 -14.06 23.15
N CYS A 267 37.50 -14.46 24.40
CA CYS A 267 38.09 -13.83 25.57
C CYS A 267 39.34 -14.57 26.05
N SER A 268 40.35 -13.82 26.49
CA SER A 268 41.53 -14.37 27.17
C SER A 268 41.93 -13.51 28.37
N CYS A 269 42.64 -14.12 29.32
CA CYS A 269 42.96 -13.51 30.60
C CYS A 269 44.45 -13.13 30.70
N ASN A 270 44.72 -12.07 31.47
CA ASN A 270 46.07 -11.74 31.91
C ASN A 270 46.70 -12.91 32.70
N ARG A 271 48.03 -12.93 32.81
CA ARG A 271 48.74 -13.88 33.67
C ARG A 271 48.26 -13.73 35.13
N GLY A 272 48.15 -14.86 35.85
CA GLY A 272 47.61 -14.91 37.22
C GLY A 272 46.08 -15.00 37.28
N TYR A 273 45.42 -15.28 36.14
CA TYR A 273 43.97 -15.42 36.07
C TYR A 273 43.58 -16.61 35.19
N LEU A 274 42.46 -17.24 35.52
CA LEU A 274 41.80 -18.25 34.71
C LEU A 274 40.50 -17.72 34.14
N ILE A 275 40.10 -18.26 32.98
CA ILE A 275 38.79 -17.95 32.41
C ILE A 275 37.70 -18.77 33.10
N ASP A 276 36.62 -18.12 33.51
CA ASP A 276 35.47 -18.75 34.15
C ASP A 276 34.62 -19.55 33.13
N LEU A 277 33.68 -20.35 33.62
CA LEU A 277 32.79 -21.19 32.82
C LEU A 277 31.91 -20.40 31.85
N ASP A 278 31.70 -19.11 32.10
CA ASP A 278 30.99 -18.21 31.20
C ASP A 278 31.79 -17.85 29.93
N GLY A 279 33.08 -18.21 29.88
CA GLY A 279 33.98 -17.94 28.77
C GLY A 279 34.31 -16.46 28.59
N LYS A 280 34.10 -15.62 29.61
CA LYS A 280 34.25 -14.16 29.54
C LYS A 280 34.89 -13.53 30.77
N THR A 281 34.61 -14.08 31.94
CA THR A 281 35.08 -13.56 33.22
C THR A 281 36.46 -14.14 33.53
N CYS A 282 37.36 -13.30 34.01
CA CYS A 282 38.68 -13.73 34.46
C CYS A 282 38.71 -13.75 35.97
N ILE A 283 38.86 -14.94 36.54
CA ILE A 283 38.96 -15.17 37.98
C ILE A 283 40.43 -15.28 38.38
N ASP A 284 40.76 -14.77 39.55
CA ASP A 284 42.09 -14.87 40.12
C ASP A 284 42.53 -16.33 40.22
N LEU A 285 43.77 -16.60 39.85
CA LEU A 285 44.36 -17.92 39.98
C LEU A 285 45.15 -17.97 41.28
N ASP A 286 44.65 -18.68 42.29
CA ASP A 286 45.39 -18.86 43.52
C ASP A 286 46.59 -19.80 43.31
N GLU A 287 47.76 -19.25 43.00
CA GLU A 287 48.96 -20.04 42.74
C GLU A 287 49.46 -20.77 44.00
N CYS A 288 49.10 -20.29 45.19
CA CYS A 288 49.41 -20.93 46.47
C CYS A 288 48.60 -22.21 46.66
N GLU A 289 47.32 -22.21 46.28
CA GLU A 289 46.43 -23.37 46.42
C GLU A 289 46.79 -24.48 45.42
N ILE A 290 47.08 -24.13 44.18
CA ILE A 290 47.41 -25.11 43.12
C ILE A 290 48.86 -25.60 43.17
N GLY A 291 49.71 -24.98 44.01
CA GLY A 291 51.11 -25.36 44.20
C GLY A 291 52.05 -24.94 43.05
N GLU A 292 51.64 -23.97 42.24
CA GLU A 292 52.48 -23.35 41.19
C GLU A 292 53.30 -22.16 41.74
N ALA A 293 53.00 -21.72 42.96
CA ALA A 293 53.80 -20.72 43.65
C ALA A 293 55.20 -21.24 43.99
N CYS A 294 56.22 -20.43 43.73
CA CYS A 294 57.63 -20.80 43.98
C CYS A 294 58.05 -20.71 45.46
N CYS A 295 57.12 -20.39 46.37
CA CYS A 295 57.44 -20.07 47.76
C CYS A 295 57.99 -21.26 48.53
N SER A 296 59.19 -21.09 49.07
CA SER A 296 59.86 -22.10 49.90
C SER A 296 59.25 -22.28 51.30
N GLN A 297 58.55 -21.25 51.81
CA GLN A 297 57.92 -21.27 53.14
C GLN A 297 56.45 -20.86 53.09
N PHE A 298 56.15 -19.57 53.26
CA PHE A 298 54.76 -19.08 53.24
C PHE A 298 54.45 -18.45 51.89
N CYS A 299 53.24 -18.68 51.40
CA CYS A 299 52.69 -18.10 50.19
C CYS A 299 51.45 -17.29 50.55
N ILE A 300 51.35 -16.08 50.02
CA ILE A 300 50.23 -15.16 50.21
C ILE A 300 49.66 -14.83 48.84
N ASN A 301 48.45 -15.31 48.56
CA ASN A 301 47.74 -14.99 47.33
C ASN A 301 47.11 -13.58 47.40
N TYR A 302 47.09 -12.88 46.26
CA TYR A 302 46.36 -11.64 46.07
C TYR A 302 45.86 -11.55 44.62
N VAL A 303 44.93 -10.64 44.34
CA VAL A 303 44.31 -10.56 43.01
C VAL A 303 45.36 -10.27 41.92
N GLY A 304 45.61 -11.25 41.07
CA GLY A 304 46.56 -11.25 39.96
C GLY A 304 47.95 -11.82 40.25
N GLY A 305 48.16 -12.47 41.39
CA GLY A 305 49.39 -13.21 41.68
C GLY A 305 49.62 -13.48 43.16
N TYR A 306 50.86 -13.81 43.51
CA TYR A 306 51.22 -14.19 44.88
C TYR A 306 52.55 -13.57 45.31
N GLU A 307 52.75 -13.51 46.63
CA GLU A 307 54.02 -13.12 47.24
C GLU A 307 54.45 -14.16 48.29
N CYS A 308 55.76 -14.36 48.41
CA CYS A 308 56.34 -15.28 49.36
C CYS A 308 56.78 -14.54 50.63
N SER A 309 56.60 -15.19 51.79
CA SER A 309 57.11 -14.68 53.07
C SER A 309 57.82 -15.78 53.87
N CYS A 310 58.69 -15.35 54.79
CA CYS A 310 59.57 -16.24 55.53
C CYS A 310 59.23 -16.27 57.02
N LYS A 311 59.53 -17.39 57.68
CA LYS A 311 59.49 -17.52 59.14
C LYS A 311 60.55 -16.61 59.77
N ALA A 312 60.32 -16.23 61.03
CA ALA A 312 61.29 -15.47 61.82
C ALA A 312 62.68 -16.15 61.81
N GLY A 313 63.74 -15.35 61.61
CA GLY A 313 65.12 -15.83 61.45
C GLY A 313 65.51 -16.13 59.99
N PHE A 314 64.65 -15.85 59.01
CA PHE A 314 64.93 -16.02 57.59
C PHE A 314 64.54 -14.76 56.81
N GLN A 315 65.31 -14.42 55.77
CA GLN A 315 65.00 -13.35 54.82
C GLN A 315 64.62 -13.90 53.45
N LEU A 316 63.74 -13.21 52.73
CA LEU A 316 63.35 -13.59 51.39
C LEU A 316 64.55 -13.44 50.44
N SER A 317 64.85 -14.51 49.71
CA SER A 317 65.93 -14.55 48.73
C SER A 317 65.68 -13.57 47.57
N VAL A 318 66.75 -13.20 46.86
CA VAL A 318 66.69 -12.22 45.74
C VAL A 318 65.80 -12.68 44.58
N ASP A 319 65.57 -13.99 44.46
CA ASP A 319 64.65 -14.57 43.48
C ASP A 319 63.17 -14.43 43.87
N GLY A 320 62.87 -13.94 45.08
CA GLY A 320 61.52 -13.76 45.60
C GLY A 320 60.83 -15.08 46.00
N CYS A 321 61.55 -16.20 46.02
CA CYS A 321 61.00 -17.54 46.19
C CYS A 321 61.62 -18.28 47.38
N GLY A 322 62.94 -18.17 47.53
CA GLY A 322 63.71 -18.77 48.62
C GLY A 322 63.60 -18.00 49.94
N CYS A 323 63.90 -18.68 51.04
CA CYS A 323 64.06 -18.07 52.36
C CYS A 323 65.42 -18.49 52.91
N ASP A 324 66.37 -17.55 52.96
CA ASP A 324 67.72 -17.76 53.44
C ASP A 324 67.81 -17.48 54.92
N ALA A 325 68.51 -18.32 55.68
CA ALA A 325 68.72 -18.10 57.10
C ALA A 325 69.48 -16.77 57.30
N LEU A 326 69.05 -15.98 58.28
CA LEU A 326 69.84 -14.85 58.75
C LEU A 326 71.04 -15.40 59.51
N ASP A 327 72.26 -15.00 59.13
CA ASP A 327 73.46 -15.37 59.89
C ASP A 327 73.38 -14.73 61.28
N ASP A 328 73.63 -15.51 62.34
CA ASP A 328 73.45 -15.18 63.77
C ASP A 328 74.31 -13.98 64.29
N ASP A 329 74.98 -13.22 63.41
CA ASP A 329 75.88 -12.11 63.77
C ASP A 329 75.26 -10.70 63.63
N GLU A 330 73.98 -10.56 63.24
CA GLU A 330 73.23 -9.29 63.24
C GLU A 330 71.89 -9.36 64.00
N LEU A 331 71.88 -10.01 65.17
CA LEU A 331 70.89 -9.72 66.20
C LEU A 331 71.35 -8.51 67.02
N GLU A 332 71.20 -7.30 66.47
CA GLU A 332 70.98 -6.17 67.38
C GLU A 332 69.60 -6.38 67.99
N GLU A 333 69.56 -6.56 69.32
CA GLU A 333 68.36 -6.41 70.12
C GLU A 333 67.84 -4.97 69.96
N GLU A 334 67.18 -4.66 68.84
CA GLU A 334 66.20 -3.59 68.87
C GLU A 334 65.01 -4.16 69.64
N GLU A 335 64.94 -3.77 70.92
CA GLU A 335 63.69 -3.74 71.65
C GLU A 335 62.64 -3.10 70.73
N VAL A 336 61.79 -3.92 70.10
CA VAL A 336 60.55 -3.43 69.54
C VAL A 336 59.80 -2.87 70.74
N GLU A 337 59.80 -1.53 70.87
CA GLU A 337 58.82 -0.83 71.68
C GLU A 337 57.48 -1.39 71.23
N ILE A 338 56.90 -2.24 72.09
CA ILE A 338 55.49 -2.59 72.02
C ILE A 338 54.81 -1.24 72.13
N ALA A 339 54.40 -0.69 70.98
CA ALA A 339 53.47 0.41 70.94
C ALA A 339 52.31 -0.03 71.83
N ARG A 340 52.22 0.61 72.99
CA ARG A 340 51.07 0.54 73.87
C ARG A 340 49.90 1.02 73.04
N PHE A 341 49.21 0.09 72.38
CA PHE A 341 47.82 0.30 72.05
C PHE A 341 47.11 0.55 73.38
N PRO A 342 46.29 1.60 73.48
CA PRO A 342 45.54 1.89 74.70
C PRO A 342 44.73 0.64 75.08
N ASP A 343 44.74 0.32 76.38
CA ASP A 343 44.04 -0.79 77.03
C ASP A 343 42.73 -1.20 76.32
N LEU A 344 42.78 -2.24 75.49
CA LEU A 344 41.62 -3.04 75.10
C LEU A 344 41.74 -4.39 75.83
N ARG A 345 40.79 -4.63 76.75
CA ARG A 345 40.81 -5.82 77.62
C ARG A 345 40.36 -7.06 76.85
N PHE A 346 41.30 -7.79 76.26
CA PHE A 346 41.04 -9.15 75.78
C PHE A 346 40.84 -10.10 76.96
N ARG A 347 39.70 -10.82 77.02
CA ARG A 347 39.43 -11.81 78.08
C ARG A 347 39.79 -13.25 77.73
N ARG A 348 40.14 -13.61 76.49
CA ARG A 348 40.70 -14.94 76.11
C ARG A 348 41.58 -14.85 74.84
N PRO A 349 42.60 -15.74 74.70
CA PRO A 349 43.36 -15.89 73.46
C PRO A 349 42.50 -16.53 72.35
N PRO A 350 42.78 -16.24 71.06
CA PRO A 350 42.11 -16.90 69.94
C PRO A 350 42.34 -18.41 70.00
N GLN A 351 41.26 -19.20 69.97
CA GLN A 351 41.35 -20.66 69.92
C GLN A 351 41.57 -21.13 68.49
N LEU A 352 42.46 -22.12 68.34
CA LEU A 352 42.61 -22.90 67.11
C LEU A 352 41.26 -23.42 66.61
N LEU A 353 41.00 -23.30 65.30
CA LEU A 353 39.98 -24.10 64.63
C LEU A 353 40.41 -25.58 64.65
N HIS A 354 39.53 -26.45 65.13
CA HIS A 354 39.75 -27.89 65.26
C HIS A 354 39.15 -28.61 64.03
N TYR A 355 39.96 -29.35 63.28
CA TYR A 355 39.51 -30.23 62.19
C TYR A 355 39.32 -31.66 62.73
N THR A 356 38.08 -32.17 62.79
CA THR A 356 37.87 -33.62 62.98
C THR A 356 37.96 -34.34 61.64
N ALA A 357 39.13 -34.92 61.39
CA ALA A 357 39.37 -35.81 60.26
C ALA A 357 38.52 -37.07 60.41
N LEU A 358 37.37 -37.17 59.72
CA LEU A 358 36.75 -38.46 59.43
C LEU A 358 35.79 -38.51 58.23
N ARG A 359 35.34 -37.39 57.62
CA ARG A 359 34.43 -37.47 56.44
C ARG A 359 34.54 -36.44 55.30
N GLY A 360 35.48 -35.50 55.30
CA GLY A 360 35.85 -34.77 54.07
C GLY A 360 34.70 -34.08 53.31
N GLU A 361 33.96 -33.19 53.97
CA GLU A 361 33.09 -32.19 53.32
C GLU A 361 33.32 -30.83 53.97
N LEU A 362 33.68 -29.82 53.18
CA LEU A 362 33.69 -28.40 53.56
C LEU A 362 32.35 -27.80 53.16
N THR A 363 31.51 -27.47 54.15
CA THR A 363 30.32 -26.66 53.93
C THR A 363 30.43 -25.37 54.72
N LEU A 364 30.31 -24.24 54.01
CA LEU A 364 30.27 -22.90 54.58
C LEU A 364 28.87 -22.67 55.15
N VAL A 365 28.70 -22.78 56.48
CA VAL A 365 27.38 -22.62 57.10
C VAL A 365 27.49 -21.87 58.44
N HIS A 366 27.67 -20.54 58.38
CA HIS A 366 26.87 -19.61 59.19
C HIS A 366 27.19 -18.15 58.87
N LYS A 367 26.14 -17.33 58.68
CA LYS A 367 26.21 -15.90 58.99
C LYS A 367 26.53 -15.81 60.47
N VAL A 368 27.72 -15.32 60.83
CA VAL A 368 28.11 -15.16 62.24
C VAL A 368 27.19 -14.09 62.85
N VAL A 369 26.22 -14.54 63.65
CA VAL A 369 25.40 -13.65 64.47
C VAL A 369 26.06 -13.59 65.83
N CYS A 370 26.58 -12.43 66.18
CA CYS A 370 27.24 -12.25 67.47
C CYS A 370 26.22 -12.25 68.61
N LEU A 371 26.68 -12.65 69.81
CA LEU A 371 25.87 -12.60 71.04
C LEU A 371 25.44 -11.15 71.31
N ASP A 372 24.33 -10.98 72.04
CA ASP A 372 23.88 -9.66 72.47
C ASP A 372 25.03 -8.90 73.15
N ASN A 373 25.38 -7.75 72.58
CA ASN A 373 26.48 -6.85 72.94
C ASN A 373 27.87 -7.10 72.31
N THR A 374 28.03 -7.93 71.27
CA THR A 374 29.28 -7.98 70.49
C THR A 374 29.05 -7.88 68.97
N PHE A 375 30.09 -7.50 68.21
CA PHE A 375 30.06 -7.37 66.74
C PHE A 375 31.43 -7.62 66.07
N GLY A 376 31.46 -7.63 64.73
CA GLY A 376 32.67 -7.87 63.93
C GLY A 376 32.76 -9.28 63.33
N HIS A 377 33.69 -9.48 62.40
CA HIS A 377 33.81 -10.73 61.62
C HIS A 377 34.06 -11.99 62.49
N ASP A 378 34.55 -11.83 63.72
CA ASP A 378 34.80 -12.91 64.69
C ASP A 378 34.19 -12.62 66.08
N CYS A 379 33.24 -11.67 66.17
CA CYS A 379 32.57 -11.24 67.42
C CYS A 379 33.50 -10.79 68.56
N SER A 380 34.70 -10.33 68.22
CA SER A 380 35.75 -9.95 69.16
C SER A 380 35.63 -8.53 69.72
N LEU A 381 34.67 -7.72 69.26
CA LEU A 381 34.47 -6.33 69.67
C LEU A 381 33.19 -6.16 70.48
N ASP A 382 33.24 -5.37 71.56
CA ASP A 382 32.09 -5.10 72.44
C ASP A 382 31.29 -3.90 71.92
N CYS A 383 29.96 -3.98 71.98
CA CYS A 383 29.06 -2.89 71.56
C CYS A 383 29.28 -1.57 72.32
N GLU A 384 29.93 -1.60 73.48
CA GLU A 384 30.33 -0.40 74.23
C GLU A 384 31.45 0.39 73.53
N ASP A 385 32.17 -0.25 72.59
CA ASP A 385 33.24 0.38 71.82
C ASP A 385 32.72 1.24 70.66
N CYS A 386 31.41 1.26 70.37
CA CYS A 386 30.84 2.16 69.37
C CYS A 386 30.97 3.63 69.84
N MET A 387 31.84 4.38 69.17
CA MET A 387 32.14 5.76 69.53
C MET A 387 31.16 6.74 68.87
N ASN A 388 31.19 8.00 69.33
CA ASN A 388 30.49 9.14 68.69
C ASN A 388 28.98 8.93 68.44
N GLY A 389 28.31 8.18 69.32
CA GLY A 389 26.87 7.91 69.22
C GLY A 389 26.52 6.84 68.18
N GLY A 390 27.49 6.04 67.73
CA GLY A 390 27.27 4.86 66.89
C GLY A 390 26.34 3.85 67.54
N LYS A 391 25.46 3.23 66.74
CA LYS A 391 24.56 2.18 67.22
C LYS A 391 25.14 0.81 66.87
N CYS A 392 25.24 -0.05 67.87
CA CYS A 392 25.76 -1.40 67.65
C CYS A 392 24.83 -2.24 66.77
N ASN A 393 25.41 -3.07 65.90
CA ASN A 393 24.71 -4.07 65.12
C ASN A 393 25.48 -5.40 65.14
N SER A 394 24.92 -6.41 65.79
CA SER A 394 25.51 -7.75 65.94
C SER A 394 25.39 -8.61 64.68
N GLU A 395 24.69 -8.14 63.64
CA GLU A 395 24.59 -8.82 62.35
C GLU A 395 25.53 -8.29 61.26
N THR A 396 26.15 -7.11 61.48
CA THR A 396 27.13 -6.52 60.55
C THR A 396 28.52 -6.52 61.14
N SER A 397 29.55 -6.50 60.28
CA SER A 397 30.96 -6.49 60.69
C SER A 397 31.42 -5.16 61.37
N GLY A 398 30.50 -4.31 61.85
CA GLY A 398 30.79 -2.97 62.41
C GLY A 398 29.55 -2.22 62.98
N CYS A 399 29.79 -1.11 63.68
CA CYS A 399 28.78 -0.18 64.22
C CYS A 399 28.09 0.63 63.10
N PHE A 400 26.83 1.01 63.30
CA PHE A 400 26.16 2.01 62.46
C PHE A 400 26.52 3.43 62.90
N CYS A 401 27.27 4.12 62.06
CA CYS A 401 27.76 5.46 62.36
C CYS A 401 26.77 6.57 61.98
N PRO A 402 26.59 7.60 62.84
CA PRO A 402 25.85 8.79 62.47
C PRO A 402 26.61 9.62 61.41
N PRO A 403 25.91 10.49 60.64
CA PRO A 403 26.51 11.26 59.56
C PRO A 403 27.75 12.04 60.00
N GLY A 404 28.82 11.98 59.20
CA GLY A 404 30.12 12.60 59.49
C GLY A 404 31.13 11.69 60.19
N TRP A 405 30.76 10.44 60.51
CA TRP A 405 31.64 9.44 61.12
C TRP A 405 31.67 8.13 60.30
N THR A 406 32.84 7.52 60.17
CA THR A 406 33.13 6.27 59.45
C THR A 406 34.01 5.33 60.29
N GLY A 407 34.31 4.14 59.75
CA GLY A 407 35.10 3.10 60.43
C GLY A 407 34.24 2.11 61.21
N ILE A 408 34.82 0.94 61.53
CA ILE A 408 34.09 -0.18 62.17
C ILE A 408 33.52 0.14 63.56
N ILE A 409 34.06 1.15 64.25
CA ILE A 409 33.60 1.62 65.56
C ILE A 409 33.22 3.12 65.58
N CYS A 410 33.08 3.75 64.41
CA CYS A 410 32.75 5.18 64.26
C CYS A 410 33.79 6.15 64.86
N ASN A 411 35.07 5.80 64.76
CA ASN A 411 36.20 6.59 65.27
C ASN A 411 36.81 7.54 64.22
N GLU A 412 36.48 7.39 62.95
CA GLU A 412 36.99 8.25 61.87
C GLU A 412 35.97 9.33 61.52
N SER A 413 36.37 10.59 61.39
CA SER A 413 35.48 11.65 60.90
C SER A 413 35.66 11.86 59.39
N GLU A 414 34.57 11.95 58.63
CA GLU A 414 34.60 12.20 57.17
C GLU A 414 35.22 13.57 56.79
N TYR A 415 35.42 14.47 57.77
CA TYR A 415 36.08 15.77 57.56
C TYR A 415 37.62 15.72 57.70
N SER A 416 38.22 14.59 58.09
CA SER A 416 39.68 14.47 58.21
C SER A 416 40.40 14.15 56.90
N THR A 417 39.67 13.87 55.82
CA THR A 417 40.23 13.57 54.49
C THR A 417 40.17 14.75 53.51
N VAL A 418 39.72 15.94 53.93
CA VAL A 418 39.62 17.14 53.06
C VAL A 418 40.68 18.22 53.37
N LEU A 419 41.61 17.98 54.30
CA LEU A 419 42.63 18.97 54.69
C LEU A 419 44.08 18.50 54.48
N THR A 420 44.37 17.90 53.33
CA THR A 420 45.74 17.91 52.76
C THR A 420 45.71 18.05 51.24
N THR A 421 45.20 19.17 50.75
CA THR A 421 45.73 19.90 49.58
C THR A 421 44.84 21.11 49.32
N PHE A 422 45.18 22.27 49.88
CA PHE A 422 45.18 23.54 49.15
C PHE A 422 46.00 24.55 49.95
N ARG A 423 47.03 25.10 49.30
CA ARG A 423 47.97 26.06 49.85
C ARG A 423 47.25 27.36 50.25
N LYS A 424 47.53 27.80 51.48
CA LYS A 424 47.90 29.17 51.89
C LYS A 424 47.42 30.31 50.96
N ALA A 425 46.40 31.04 51.41
CA ALA A 425 46.24 32.47 51.15
C ALA A 425 45.77 33.16 52.46
N PRO A 426 46.12 34.43 52.68
CA PRO A 426 46.27 35.01 54.01
C PRO A 426 44.98 35.49 54.68
N GLU A 427 45.11 35.59 55.99
CA GLU A 427 44.25 36.13 57.07
C GLU A 427 43.59 37.51 56.82
N PRO A 428 42.61 37.91 57.67
CA PRO A 428 41.35 38.52 57.26
C PRO A 428 41.25 40.04 57.52
N PHE A 429 40.23 40.68 56.92
CA PHE A 429 39.63 41.90 57.45
C PHE A 429 38.12 41.68 57.70
N PHE A 430 37.76 41.74 58.98
CA PHE A 430 36.44 42.09 59.55
C PHE A 430 35.95 43.47 58.99
N ILE A 431 34.69 43.94 58.98
CA ILE A 431 33.47 43.73 59.78
C ILE A 431 32.29 44.42 59.05
N THR A 432 31.05 43.94 59.28
CA THR A 432 29.71 44.59 59.18
C THR A 432 29.65 46.07 58.77
N LEU A 433 28.81 46.48 57.80
CA LEU A 433 27.34 46.62 57.83
C LEU A 433 26.84 46.91 56.40
#